data_AF-A0A1V5AUP3-F1
#
_entry.id   AF-A0A1V5AUP3-F1
#
_cell.length_a   1.000
_cell.length_b   1.000
_cell.length_c   1.000
_cell.angle_alpha   90.00
_cell.angle_beta   90.00
_cell.angle_gamma   90.00
#
_symmetry.space_group_name_H-M   'P 1'
#
loop_
_entity.id
_entity.type
_entity.pdbx_description
1 polymer ?
#
loop_
_entity_poly.entity_id
_entity_poly.type
_entity_poly.pdbx_seq_one_letter_code
_entity_poly.pdbx_strand_id
1 'polypeptide(L)'
;MELRFDNYILKAFLASGLLSLVMIALALGLIQLFRYGSSLPLSIILTMAAVSFVLSASFFERYEVGSIMWSMLVSLIVTLILTLLSGGIIYGLTERSQSWEELLSGLAICMIVGMILLSYLKRSLGEIEY
;
A
#
# COMPACT_ATOMS: atom_id res chain seq x y z
N MET A 1 -9.95 -38.08 2.42
CA MET A 1 -10.17 -36.73 2.97
C MET A 1 -8.88 -35.94 2.74
N GLU A 2 -8.51 -35.69 1.48
CA GLU A 2 -7.13 -35.26 1.15
C GLU A 2 -7.04 -34.08 0.15
N LEU A 3 -8.08 -33.79 -0.64
CA LEU A 3 -8.03 -32.74 -1.67
C LEU A 3 -8.29 -31.30 -1.18
N ARG A 4 -8.58 -31.10 0.12
CA ARG A 4 -8.89 -29.77 0.68
C ARG A 4 -7.65 -29.05 1.24
N PHE A 5 -6.61 -29.80 1.61
CA PHE A 5 -5.38 -29.22 2.18
C PHE A 5 -4.46 -28.60 1.11
N ASP A 6 -4.37 -29.20 -0.09
CA ASP A 6 -3.56 -28.66 -1.19
C ASP A 6 -3.99 -27.26 -1.59
N ASN A 7 -5.31 -27.03 -1.73
CA ASN A 7 -5.82 -25.70 -2.06
C ASN A 7 -5.60 -24.66 -0.95
N TYR A 8 -5.67 -25.07 0.32
CA TYR A 8 -5.48 -24.11 1.43
C TYR A 8 -4.01 -23.73 1.60
N ILE A 9 -3.11 -24.72 1.59
CA ILE A 9 -1.67 -24.49 1.71
C ILE A 9 -1.16 -23.73 0.49
N LEU A 10 -1.55 -24.13 -0.72
CA LEU A 10 -1.16 -23.43 -1.94
C LEU A 10 -1.72 -22.01 -1.96
N LYS A 11 -2.99 -21.79 -1.59
CA LYS A 11 -3.57 -20.44 -1.54
C LYS A 11 -2.90 -19.56 -0.49
N ALA A 12 -2.56 -20.10 0.67
CA ALA A 12 -1.83 -19.38 1.72
C ALA A 12 -0.41 -19.04 1.27
N PHE A 13 0.29 -19.98 0.64
CA PHE A 13 1.62 -19.76 0.09
C PHE A 13 1.61 -18.71 -1.02
N LEU A 14 0.65 -18.81 -1.94
CA LEU A 14 0.51 -17.89 -3.06
C LEU A 14 0.11 -16.50 -2.58
N ALA A 15 -0.78 -16.38 -1.59
CA ALA A 15 -1.12 -15.11 -0.95
C ALA A 15 0.07 -14.49 -0.20
N SER A 16 0.82 -15.28 0.56
CA SER A 16 2.01 -14.82 1.27
C SER A 16 3.14 -14.41 0.31
N GLY A 17 3.33 -15.17 -0.78
CA GLY A 17 4.28 -14.84 -1.84
C GLY A 17 3.89 -13.56 -2.57
N LEU A 18 2.62 -13.38 -2.93
CA LEU A 18 2.14 -12.14 -3.55
C LEU A 18 2.36 -10.95 -2.63
N LEU A 19 2.05 -11.12 -1.34
CA LEU A 19 2.21 -10.07 -0.34
C LEU A 19 3.68 -9.69 -0.14
N SER A 20 4.58 -10.67 -0.13
CA SER A 20 6.03 -10.44 -0.09
C SER A 20 6.51 -9.64 -1.31
N LEU A 21 6.01 -9.99 -2.51
CA LEU A 21 6.37 -9.30 -3.75
C LEU A 21 5.87 -7.84 -3.74
N VAL A 22 4.66 -7.60 -3.26
CA VAL A 22 4.11 -6.26 -3.06
C VAL A 22 4.97 -5.46 -2.07
N MET A 23 5.39 -6.06 -0.95
CA MET A 23 6.24 -5.37 0.03
C MET A 23 7.61 -4.98 -0.55
N ILE A 24 8.21 -5.83 -1.39
CA ILE A 24 9.45 -5.50 -2.09
C ILE A 24 9.24 -4.34 -3.07
N ALA A 25 8.14 -4.38 -3.85
CA ALA A 25 7.81 -3.29 -4.77
C ALA A 25 7.59 -1.95 -4.03
N LEU A 26 6.94 -1.97 -2.87
CA LEU A 26 6.73 -0.78 -2.04
C LEU A 26 8.05 -0.25 -1.45
N ALA A 27 8.94 -1.12 -0.99
CA ALA A 27 10.27 -0.74 -0.52
C ALA A 27 11.08 -0.05 -1.63
N LEU A 28 11.01 -0.57 -2.86
CA LEU A 28 11.65 0.04 -4.04
C LEU A 28 11.04 1.38 -4.38
N GLY A 29 9.71 1.50 -4.30
CA GLY A 29 9.01 2.77 -4.48
C GLY A 29 9.43 3.83 -3.46
N LEU A 30 9.63 3.42 -2.21
CA LEU A 30 10.10 4.29 -1.14
C LEU A 30 11.50 4.81 -1.45
N ILE A 31 12.42 3.93 -1.85
CA ILE A 31 13.80 4.33 -2.22
C ILE A 31 13.78 5.31 -3.39
N GLN A 32 12.98 5.04 -4.43
CA GLN A 32 12.82 5.93 -5.58
C GLN A 32 12.32 7.31 -5.15
N LEU A 33 11.28 7.35 -4.31
CA LEU A 33 10.68 8.59 -3.82
C LEU A 33 11.69 9.45 -3.04
N PHE A 34 12.48 8.83 -2.16
CA PHE A 34 13.43 9.56 -1.32
C PHE A 34 14.73 9.94 -2.04
N ARG A 35 15.22 9.11 -2.97
CA ARG A 35 16.51 9.33 -3.64
C ARG A 35 16.39 10.18 -4.92
N TYR A 36 15.34 9.93 -5.71
CA TYR A 36 15.14 10.57 -7.02
C TYR A 36 13.91 11.46 -7.11
N GLY A 37 13.05 11.45 -6.09
CA GLY A 37 11.83 12.25 -6.04
C GLY A 37 10.64 11.55 -6.68
N SER A 38 9.60 12.32 -7.00
CA SER A 38 8.37 11.78 -7.58
C SER A 38 8.64 11.25 -8.99
N SER A 39 8.57 9.93 -9.16
CA SER A 39 8.73 9.30 -10.48
C SER A 39 7.56 9.58 -11.43
N LEU A 40 6.42 10.04 -10.91
CA LEU A 40 5.23 10.38 -11.69
C LEU A 40 4.95 11.89 -11.65
N PRO A 41 4.39 12.45 -12.74
CA PRO A 41 3.86 13.81 -12.75
C PRO A 41 2.78 13.98 -11.68
N LEU A 42 2.81 15.13 -10.99
CA LEU A 42 1.90 15.44 -9.88
C LEU A 42 0.42 15.35 -10.30
N SER A 43 0.11 15.68 -11.56
CA SER A 43 -1.21 15.51 -12.15
C SER A 43 -1.72 14.06 -12.09
N ILE A 44 -0.86 13.07 -12.34
CA ILE A 44 -1.26 11.65 -12.31
C ILE A 44 -1.57 11.23 -10.87
N ILE A 45 -0.73 11.64 -9.92
CA ILE A 45 -0.92 11.34 -8.49
C ILE A 45 -2.25 11.92 -8.00
N LEU A 46 -2.55 13.17 -8.36
CA LEU A 46 -3.83 13.81 -8.04
C LEU A 46 -5.02 13.08 -8.66
N THR A 47 -4.91 12.60 -9.91
CA THR A 47 -5.99 11.82 -10.52
C THR A 47 -6.19 10.47 -9.84
N MET A 48 -5.12 9.78 -9.43
CA MET A 48 -5.22 8.56 -8.63
C MET A 48 -5.90 8.84 -7.29
N ALA A 49 -5.54 9.95 -6.63
CA ALA A 49 -6.16 10.38 -5.39
C ALA A 49 -7.64 10.69 -5.52
N ALA A 50 -8.03 11.35 -6.60
CA ALA A 50 -9.44 11.65 -6.87
C ALA A 50 -10.24 10.35 -7.10
N VAL A 51 -9.70 9.41 -7.88
CA VAL A 51 -10.36 8.13 -8.16
C VAL A 51 -10.48 7.28 -6.89
N SER A 52 -9.40 7.15 -6.10
CA SER A 52 -9.44 6.42 -4.83
C SER A 52 -10.37 7.07 -3.81
N PHE A 53 -10.50 8.40 -3.86
CA PHE A 53 -11.41 9.13 -2.97
C PHE A 53 -12.86 8.88 -3.33
N VAL A 54 -13.22 8.95 -4.61
CA VAL A 54 -14.58 8.65 -5.07
C VAL A 54 -14.95 7.20 -4.75
N LEU A 55 -14.04 6.25 -4.96
CA LEU A 55 -14.26 4.85 -4.61
C LEU A 55 -14.47 4.68 -3.10
N SER A 56 -13.58 5.24 -2.27
CA SER A 56 -13.70 5.16 -0.82
C SER A 56 -14.99 5.81 -0.33
N ALA A 57 -15.34 6.99 -0.86
CA ALA A 57 -16.54 7.72 -0.50
C ALA A 57 -17.81 6.93 -0.85
N SER A 58 -17.84 6.27 -2.02
CA SER A 58 -18.99 5.44 -2.43
C SER A 58 -19.23 4.22 -1.52
N PHE A 59 -18.16 3.67 -0.91
CA PHE A 59 -18.29 2.59 0.08
C PHE A 59 -18.79 3.10 1.45
N PHE A 60 -18.35 4.30 1.79
CA PHE A 60 -18.56 4.91 3.10
C PHE A 60 -19.86 5.73 3.18
N GLU A 61 -20.53 5.97 2.06
CA GLU A 61 -21.81 6.68 1.96
C GLU A 61 -22.93 6.09 2.84
N ARG A 62 -22.81 4.81 3.25
CA ARG A 62 -23.74 4.16 4.20
C ARG A 62 -23.56 4.57 5.67
N TYR A 63 -22.47 5.24 6.03
CA TYR A 63 -22.16 5.68 7.39
C TYR A 63 -22.18 7.21 7.40
N GLU A 64 -22.95 7.83 8.30
CA GLU A 64 -23.13 9.29 8.35
C GLU A 64 -21.80 10.05 8.68
N VAL A 65 -21.78 11.35 8.33
CA VAL A 65 -20.82 12.47 8.51
C VAL A 65 -19.38 12.21 8.99
N GLY A 66 -19.13 11.37 10.00
CA GLY A 66 -17.78 10.92 10.39
C GLY A 66 -17.06 10.14 9.28
N SER A 67 -17.85 9.59 8.36
CA SER A 67 -17.43 8.80 7.21
C SER A 67 -16.56 9.53 6.18
N ILE A 68 -16.73 10.87 6.02
CA ILE A 68 -15.97 11.66 5.04
C ILE A 68 -14.49 11.73 5.43
N MET A 69 -14.20 11.94 6.72
CA MET A 69 -12.84 12.03 7.24
C MET A 69 -12.09 10.69 7.09
N TRP A 70 -12.78 9.58 7.37
CA TRP A 70 -12.24 8.23 7.19
C TRP A 70 -12.02 7.88 5.72
N SER A 71 -12.96 8.24 4.85
CA SER A 71 -12.82 8.06 3.40
C SER A 71 -11.62 8.84 2.83
N MET A 72 -11.38 10.06 3.33
CA MET A 72 -10.23 10.87 2.93
C MET A 72 -8.90 10.21 3.34
N LEU A 73 -8.82 9.70 4.57
CA LEU A 73 -7.63 9.04 5.09
C LEU A 73 -7.33 7.74 4.32
N VAL A 74 -8.36 6.91 4.09
CA VAL A 74 -8.23 5.68 3.29
C VAL A 74 -7.78 6.00 1.87
N SER A 75 -8.40 7.00 1.23
CA SER A 75 -8.01 7.41 -0.12
C SER A 75 -6.55 7.85 -0.19
N LEU A 76 -6.09 8.64 0.78
CA LEU A 76 -4.71 9.12 0.82
C LEU A 76 -3.73 7.95 0.97
N ILE A 77 -4.04 6.98 1.83
CA ILE A 77 -3.25 5.76 1.99
C ILE A 77 -3.20 4.96 0.68
N VAL A 78 -4.36 4.72 0.05
CA VAL A 78 -4.44 3.95 -1.20
C VAL A 78 -3.65 4.64 -2.31
N THR A 79 -3.77 5.97 -2.42
CA THR A 79 -2.99 6.77 -3.37
C THR A 79 -1.50 6.61 -3.13
N LEU A 80 -1.06 6.72 -1.87
CA LEU A 80 0.34 6.59 -1.49
C LEU A 80 0.89 5.21 -1.84
N ILE A 81 0.13 4.15 -1.57
CA ILE A 81 0.47 2.77 -1.96
C ILE A 81 0.60 2.66 -3.48
N LEU A 82 -0.37 3.16 -4.26
CA LEU A 82 -0.33 3.09 -5.73
C LEU A 82 0.85 3.87 -6.32
N THR A 83 1.16 5.02 -5.74
CA THR A 83 2.28 5.88 -6.17
C THR A 83 3.62 5.20 -5.88
N LEU A 84 3.76 4.59 -4.69
CA LEU A 84 4.94 3.80 -4.34
C LEU A 84 5.05 2.55 -5.22
N LEU A 85 3.96 1.85 -5.50
CA LEU A 85 3.97 0.65 -6.32
C LEU A 85 4.42 0.95 -7.75
N SER A 86 3.88 2.01 -8.35
CA SER A 86 4.29 2.47 -9.68
C SER A 86 5.74 2.95 -9.70
N GLY A 87 6.18 3.74 -8.71
CA GLY A 87 7.58 4.14 -8.57
C GLY A 87 8.53 2.96 -8.39
N GLY A 88 8.15 1.94 -7.62
CA GLY A 88 8.94 0.75 -7.38
C GLY A 88 9.10 -0.13 -8.61
N ILE A 89 8.05 -0.25 -9.43
CA ILE A 89 8.11 -0.94 -10.73
C ILE A 89 9.07 -0.22 -11.68
N ILE A 90 8.97 1.11 -11.78
CA ILE A 90 9.84 1.92 -12.66
C ILE A 90 11.31 1.81 -12.22
N TYR A 91 11.58 1.93 -10.92
CA TYR A 91 12.91 1.81 -10.34
C TYR A 91 13.51 0.42 -10.58
N GLY A 92 12.75 -0.64 -10.31
CA GLY A 92 13.19 -2.02 -10.51
C GLY A 92 13.47 -2.39 -11.97
N LEU A 93 12.83 -1.71 -12.93
CA LEU A 93 13.08 -1.92 -14.36
C LEU A 93 14.23 -1.07 -14.91
N THR A 94 14.50 0.10 -14.31
CA THR A 94 15.46 1.08 -14.83
C THR A 94 16.86 0.91 -14.25
N GLU A 95 16.99 0.59 -12.96
CA GLU A 95 18.28 0.51 -12.29
C GLU A 95 18.81 -0.92 -12.21
N ARG A 96 19.96 -1.15 -12.86
CA ARG A 96 20.62 -2.46 -12.93
C ARG A 96 21.46 -2.78 -11.68
N SER A 97 21.79 -1.78 -10.86
CA SER A 97 22.62 -1.92 -9.66
C SER A 97 21.82 -1.59 -8.40
N GLN A 98 21.09 -2.58 -7.88
CA GLN A 98 20.47 -2.48 -6.56
C GLN A 98 21.51 -2.70 -5.46
N SER A 99 21.70 -1.71 -4.59
CA SER A 99 22.43 -1.91 -3.34
C SER A 99 21.52 -2.67 -2.36
N TRP A 100 22.01 -3.80 -1.85
CA TRP A 100 21.28 -4.62 -0.87
C TRP A 100 20.98 -3.84 0.42
N GLU A 101 21.84 -2.89 0.80
CA GLU A 101 21.66 -2.05 2.00
C GLU A 101 20.45 -1.12 1.86
N GLU A 102 20.25 -0.55 0.67
CA GLU A 102 19.13 0.34 0.39
C GLU A 102 17.80 -0.43 0.39
N LEU A 103 17.81 -1.64 -0.18
CA LEU A 103 16.68 -2.56 -0.13
C LEU A 103 16.28 -2.86 1.32
N LEU A 104 17.23 -3.24 2.18
CA LEU A 104 16.97 -3.51 3.60
C LEU A 104 16.43 -2.28 4.34
N SER A 105 17.01 -1.10 4.08
CA SER A 105 16.56 0.17 4.67
C SER A 105 15.12 0.53 4.25
N GLY A 106 14.83 0.45 2.95
CA GLY A 106 13.48 0.69 2.42
C GLY A 106 12.44 -0.28 2.98
N LEU A 107 12.84 -1.55 3.17
CA LEU A 107 11.98 -2.58 3.75
C LEU A 107 11.69 -2.33 5.24
N ALA A 108 12.70 -1.89 6.00
CA ALA A 108 12.53 -1.51 7.40
C ALA A 108 11.57 -0.32 7.57
N ILE A 109 11.72 0.72 6.74
CA ILE A 109 10.82 1.89 6.76
C ILE A 109 9.39 1.47 6.38
N CYS A 110 9.24 0.67 5.32
CA CYS A 110 7.94 0.15 4.91
C CYS A 110 7.26 -0.65 6.04
N MET A 111 8.03 -1.41 6.81
CA MET A 111 7.52 -2.20 7.94
C MET A 111 7.08 -1.31 9.12
N ILE A 112 7.86 -0.29 9.47
CA ILE A 112 7.51 0.67 10.53
C ILE A 112 6.25 1.45 10.15
N VAL A 113 6.20 1.99 8.93
CA VAL A 113 5.04 2.73 8.41
C VAL A 113 3.81 1.83 8.38
N GLY A 114 3.95 0.57 7.92
CA GLY A 114 2.88 -0.41 7.92
C GLY A 114 2.33 -0.69 9.33
N MET A 115 3.20 -0.87 10.33
CA MET A 115 2.78 -1.08 11.72
C MET A 115 2.05 0.14 12.31
N ILE A 116 2.52 1.35 11.99
CA ILE A 116 1.86 2.60 12.42
C ILE A 116 0.48 2.70 11.76
N LEU A 117 0.38 2.48 10.44
CA LEU A 117 -0.90 2.50 9.72
C LEU A 117 -1.89 1.48 10.29
N LEU A 118 -1.43 0.24 10.54
CA LEU A 118 -2.28 -0.81 11.12
C LEU A 118 -2.76 -0.43 12.53
N SER A 119 -1.92 0.22 13.32
CA SER A 119 -2.28 0.71 14.65
C SER A 119 -3.34 1.82 14.58
N TYR A 120 -3.19 2.75 13.62
CA TYR A 120 -4.18 3.79 13.35
C TYR A 120 -5.50 3.20 12.83
N LEU A 121 -5.44 2.27 11.89
CA LEU A 121 -6.62 1.60 11.35
C LEU A 121 -7.35 0.80 12.42
N LYS A 122 -6.62 0.10 13.30
CA LYS A 122 -7.22 -0.63 14.42
C LYS A 122 -7.93 0.31 15.39
N ARG A 123 -7.33 1.48 15.67
CA ARG A 123 -7.95 2.51 16.50
C ARG A 123 -9.20 3.09 15.85
N SER A 124 -9.10 3.42 14.56
CA SER A 124 -10.22 3.88 13.73
C SER A 124 -11.39 2.92 13.72
N LEU A 125 -11.14 1.62 13.48
CA LEU A 125 -12.18 0.59 13.47
C LEU A 125 -12.76 0.34 14.85
N GLY A 126 -11.93 0.39 15.90
CA GLY A 126 -12.38 0.21 17.28
C GLY A 126 -13.22 1.36 17.82
N GLU A 127 -13.15 2.56 17.22
CA GLU A 127 -14.05 3.68 17.53
C GLU A 127 -15.44 3.56 16.88
N ILE A 128 -15.66 2.61 15.97
CA ILE A 128 -16.97 2.38 15.31
C ILE A 128 -17.88 1.45 16.14
N GLU A 129 -17.40 0.89 17.26
CA GLU A 129 -18.14 -0.03 18.14
C GLU A 129 -18.73 0.62 19.43
N TYR A 130 -18.76 1.95 19.54
CA TYR A 130 -19.41 2.66 20.66
C TYR A 130 -20.49 3.65 20.21
#